data_AF-A0A220IKB1-F1
#
_entry.id   AF-A0A220IKB1-F1
#
_cell.length_a   1.000
_cell.length_b   1.000
_cell.length_c   1.000
_cell.angle_alpha   90.00
_cell.angle_beta   90.00
_cell.angle_gamma   90.00
#
_symmetry.space_group_name_H-M   'P 1'
#
loop_
_entity.id
_entity.type
_entity.pdbx_description
1 polymer ?
#
loop_
_entity_poly.entity_id
_entity_poly.type
_entity_poly.pdbx_seq_one_letter_code
_entity_poly.pdbx_strand_id
1 'polypeptide(L)'
;MTRVPRGYIARRRRTKMRSFASNFRGAHLRLNRMITQQVKRAFVSSHRDRGRQKRDFRRLWITRINAATRVYKVFDSYSKLIHNLYKKKLILNRKMLAQVAVSN
;
A
#
# COMPACT_ATOMS: atom_id res chain seq x y z
N MET A 1 44.72 -27.26 -13.97
CA MET A 1 43.36 -26.76 -13.69
C MET A 1 42.82 -26.05 -14.92
N THR A 2 41.58 -26.31 -15.33
CA THR A 2 40.94 -25.70 -16.52
C THR A 2 40.23 -24.39 -16.18
N ARG A 3 40.47 -23.34 -16.97
CA ARG A 3 39.82 -22.02 -16.80
C ARG A 3 38.36 -22.08 -17.23
N VAL A 4 37.42 -21.81 -16.32
CA VAL A 4 35.99 -21.74 -16.64
C VAL A 4 35.54 -20.28 -16.81
N PRO A 5 35.10 -19.85 -18.01
CA PRO A 5 34.62 -18.49 -18.23
C PRO A 5 33.21 -18.27 -17.66
N ARG A 6 32.90 -17.02 -17.29
CA ARG A 6 31.62 -16.65 -16.66
C ARG A 6 30.41 -16.70 -17.61
N GLY A 7 30.63 -16.68 -18.92
CA GLY A 7 29.61 -16.84 -19.97
C GLY A 7 28.40 -15.89 -19.87
N TYR A 8 27.24 -16.37 -20.29
CA TYR A 8 26.00 -15.59 -20.38
C TYR A 8 25.29 -15.36 -19.03
N ILE A 9 25.73 -16.02 -17.95
CA ILE A 9 25.08 -15.97 -16.62
C ILE A 9 25.01 -14.52 -16.11
N ALA A 10 26.09 -13.76 -16.29
CA ALA A 10 26.15 -12.35 -15.90
C ALA A 10 25.21 -11.46 -16.72
N ARG A 11 24.99 -11.77 -18.01
CA ARG A 11 24.03 -11.06 -18.88
C ARG A 11 22.60 -11.38 -18.44
N ARG A 12 22.26 -12.65 -18.25
CA ARG A 12 20.93 -13.10 -17.81
C ARG A 12 20.50 -12.41 -16.51
N ARG A 13 21.39 -12.31 -15.52
CA ARG A 13 21.12 -11.59 -14.26
C ARG A 13 20.83 -10.11 -14.48
N ARG A 14 21.60 -9.43 -15.34
CA ARG A 14 21.39 -8.00 -15.66
C ARG A 14 20.08 -7.77 -16.39
N THR A 15 19.74 -8.62 -17.37
CA THR A 15 18.46 -8.53 -18.09
C THR A 15 17.28 -8.70 -17.15
N LYS A 16 17.34 -9.67 -16.21
CA LYS A 16 16.32 -9.85 -15.17
C LYS A 16 16.19 -8.63 -14.25
N MET A 17 17.30 -8.03 -13.83
CA MET A 17 17.24 -6.81 -12.99
C MET A 17 16.68 -5.61 -13.77
N ARG A 18 17.02 -5.51 -15.06
CA ARG A 18 16.52 -4.43 -15.92
C ARG A 18 15.02 -4.53 -16.16
N SER A 19 14.45 -5.73 -16.26
CA SER A 19 13.00 -5.89 -16.42
C SER A 19 12.23 -5.35 -15.21
N PHE A 20 12.76 -5.51 -13.99
CA PHE A 20 12.17 -4.93 -12.77
C PHE A 20 12.28 -3.41 -12.70
N ALA A 21 13.27 -2.82 -13.36
CA ALA A 21 13.48 -1.38 -13.40
C ALA A 21 12.84 -0.72 -14.64
N SER A 22 12.05 -1.47 -15.42
CA SER A 22 11.29 -0.89 -16.53
C SER A 22 10.40 0.22 -15.97
N ASN A 23 10.43 1.40 -16.60
CA ASN A 23 9.80 2.66 -16.15
C ASN A 23 10.50 3.44 -15.03
N PHE A 24 11.70 3.06 -14.59
CA PHE A 24 12.50 3.96 -13.74
C PHE A 24 13.02 5.16 -14.54
N ARG A 25 13.06 6.34 -13.90
CA ARG A 25 13.46 7.57 -14.57
C ARG A 25 14.99 7.68 -14.69
N GLY A 26 15.44 8.21 -15.83
CA GLY A 26 16.83 8.57 -16.07
C GLY A 26 17.82 7.43 -15.88
N ALA A 27 18.86 7.67 -15.10
CA ALA A 27 19.98 6.75 -14.97
C ALA A 27 19.65 5.46 -14.19
N HIS A 28 18.53 5.44 -13.46
CA HIS A 28 18.01 4.25 -12.78
C HIS A 28 17.47 3.15 -13.72
N LEU A 29 17.30 3.46 -15.03
CA LEU A 29 16.95 2.49 -16.07
C LEU A 29 18.16 2.08 -16.94
N ARG A 30 19.23 2.90 -16.93
CA ARG A 30 20.38 2.77 -17.83
C ARG A 30 21.56 2.07 -17.17
N LEU A 31 21.96 2.49 -15.97
CA LEU A 31 23.19 2.01 -15.33
C LEU A 31 22.91 0.80 -14.41
N ASN A 32 23.59 -0.32 -14.67
CA ASN A 32 23.37 -1.59 -13.95
C ASN A 32 23.53 -1.46 -12.42
N ARG A 33 24.53 -0.68 -11.95
CA ARG A 33 24.73 -0.45 -10.51
C ARG A 33 23.54 0.27 -9.88
N MET A 34 23.08 1.36 -10.52
CA MET A 34 21.92 2.12 -10.04
C MET A 34 20.61 1.33 -10.13
N ILE A 35 20.41 0.54 -11.19
CA ILE A 35 19.27 -0.38 -11.31
C ILE A 35 19.21 -1.28 -10.08
N THR A 36 20.33 -1.94 -9.73
CA THR A 36 20.33 -2.88 -8.61
C THR A 36 20.05 -2.21 -7.26
N GLN A 37 20.55 -0.99 -7.04
CA GLN A 37 20.27 -0.22 -5.83
C GLN A 37 18.80 0.20 -5.76
N GLN A 38 18.25 0.68 -6.88
CA GLN A 38 16.89 1.18 -6.95
C GLN A 38 15.86 0.05 -6.80
N VAL A 39 16.09 -1.10 -7.45
CA VAL A 39 15.23 -2.28 -7.33
C VAL A 39 15.20 -2.78 -5.88
N LYS A 40 16.35 -2.82 -5.19
CA LYS A 40 16.41 -3.18 -3.77
C LYS A 40 15.57 -2.22 -2.91
N ARG A 41 15.71 -0.91 -3.11
CA ARG A 41 14.92 0.11 -2.40
C ARG A 41 13.43 -0.03 -2.68
N ALA A 42 13.04 -0.28 -3.93
CA ALA A 42 11.65 -0.48 -4.32
C ALA A 42 11.02 -1.68 -3.60
N PHE A 43 11.73 -2.79 -3.46
CA PHE A 43 11.24 -3.95 -2.71
C PHE A 43 11.07 -3.68 -1.22
N VAL A 44 12.00 -2.94 -0.61
CA VAL A 44 11.88 -2.54 0.81
C VAL A 44 10.66 -1.64 1.02
N SER A 45 10.48 -0.63 0.18
CA SER A 45 9.30 0.25 0.23
C SER A 45 8.01 -0.54 0.02
N SER A 46 7.94 -1.41 -1.00
CA SER A 46 6.76 -2.25 -1.26
C SER A 46 6.38 -3.09 -0.05
N HIS A 47 7.35 -3.74 0.59
CA HIS A 47 7.09 -4.55 1.78
C HIS A 47 6.52 -3.71 2.93
N ARG A 48 7.16 -2.56 3.22
CA ARG A 48 6.72 -1.62 4.26
C ARG A 48 5.32 -1.07 4.00
N ASP A 49 5.06 -0.67 2.76
CA ASP A 49 3.84 0.05 2.40
C ASP A 49 2.61 -0.87 2.35
N ARG A 50 2.76 -2.18 2.13
CA ARG A 50 1.68 -3.16 2.34
C ARG A 50 1.12 -3.14 3.77
N GLY A 51 1.98 -2.92 4.76
CA GLY A 51 1.55 -2.75 6.16
C GLY A 51 0.88 -1.40 6.41
N ARG A 52 1.41 -0.33 5.82
CA ARG A 52 0.87 1.03 5.93
C ARG A 52 -0.51 1.17 5.28
N GLN A 53 -0.69 0.58 4.10
CA GLN A 53 -1.95 0.61 3.34
C GLN A 53 -3.15 0.15 4.18
N LYS A 54 -2.98 -0.86 5.04
CA LYS A 54 -4.03 -1.33 5.96
C LYS A 54 -4.45 -0.24 6.98
N ARG A 55 -3.48 0.54 7.47
CA ARG A 55 -3.71 1.66 8.40
C ARG A 55 -4.32 2.86 7.66
N ASP A 56 -3.83 3.16 6.46
CA ASP A 56 -4.29 4.28 5.66
C ASP A 56 -5.76 4.11 5.24
N PHE A 57 -6.17 2.91 4.82
CA PHE A 57 -7.57 2.62 4.54
C PHE A 57 -8.45 2.74 5.79
N ARG A 58 -7.99 2.23 6.93
CA ARG A 58 -8.74 2.38 8.19
C ARG A 58 -8.91 3.85 8.57
N ARG A 59 -7.86 4.67 8.41
CA ARG A 59 -7.90 6.12 8.64
C ARG A 59 -8.94 6.78 7.72
N LEU A 60 -8.90 6.45 6.42
CA LEU A 60 -9.86 6.98 5.44
C LEU A 60 -11.30 6.60 5.79
N TRP A 61 -11.58 5.36 6.17
CA TRP A 61 -12.92 4.93 6.56
C TRP A 61 -13.44 5.68 7.78
N ILE A 62 -12.59 5.89 8.79
CA ILE A 62 -12.96 6.67 9.99
C ILE A 62 -13.29 8.11 9.61
N THR A 63 -12.47 8.74 8.75
CA THR A 63 -12.72 10.12 8.29
C THR A 63 -14.05 10.23 7.55
N ARG A 64 -14.35 9.28 6.64
CA ARG A 64 -15.62 9.24 5.90
C ARG A 64 -16.82 9.08 6.82
N ILE A 65 -16.77 8.14 7.76
CA ILE A 65 -17.85 7.93 8.75
C ILE A 65 -18.03 9.18 9.60
N ASN A 66 -16.95 9.79 10.07
CA ASN A 66 -17.02 11.00 10.89
C ASN A 66 -17.68 12.17 10.14
N ALA A 67 -17.35 12.35 8.85
CA ALA A 67 -18.00 13.35 8.01
C ALA A 67 -19.51 13.07 7.89
N ALA A 68 -19.91 11.84 7.57
CA ALA A 68 -21.32 11.47 7.47
C ALA A 68 -22.09 11.65 8.79
N THR A 69 -21.50 11.26 9.93
CA THR A 69 -22.16 11.42 11.24
C THR A 69 -22.45 12.89 11.58
N ARG A 70 -21.59 13.81 11.14
CA ARG A 70 -21.77 15.24 11.39
C ARG A 70 -22.90 15.84 10.55
N VAL A 71 -23.12 15.34 9.33
CA VAL A 71 -24.20 15.81 8.45
C VAL A 71 -25.56 15.47 9.03
N TYR A 72 -25.76 14.22 9.46
CA TYR A 72 -27.08 13.76 9.92
C TYR A 72 -27.45 14.24 11.34
N LYS A 73 -26.52 14.84 12.11
CA LYS A 73 -26.70 15.27 13.52
C LYS A 73 -27.27 14.22 14.50
N VAL A 74 -27.55 12.98 14.07
CA VAL A 74 -28.16 11.92 14.91
C VAL A 74 -27.21 11.45 16.04
N PHE A 75 -25.91 11.53 15.81
CA PHE A 75 -24.88 11.21 16.80
C PHE A 75 -23.79 12.28 16.69
N ASP A 76 -23.70 13.20 17.66
CA ASP A 76 -22.80 14.38 17.62
C ASP A 76 -21.33 14.08 17.25
N SER A 77 -20.87 12.83 17.40
CA SER A 77 -19.52 12.41 17.05
C SER A 77 -19.39 10.94 16.67
N TYR A 78 -18.36 10.64 15.88
CA TYR A 78 -17.94 9.27 15.53
C TYR A 78 -17.79 8.36 16.77
N SER A 79 -17.22 8.87 17.87
CA SER A 79 -17.01 8.10 19.09
C SER A 79 -18.34 7.62 19.70
N LYS A 80 -19.36 8.50 19.75
CA LYS A 80 -20.70 8.14 20.23
C LYS A 80 -21.36 7.10 19.33
N LEU A 81 -21.25 7.24 18.00
CA LEU A 81 -21.78 6.26 17.05
C LEU A 81 -21.18 4.87 17.30
N ILE A 82 -19.84 4.78 17.36
CA ILE A 82 -19.16 3.48 17.55
C ILE A 82 -19.53 2.87 18.89
N HIS A 83 -19.56 3.65 19.97
CA HIS A 83 -19.98 3.17 21.29
C HIS A 83 -21.38 2.56 21.25
N ASN A 84 -22.34 3.24 20.62
CA ASN A 84 -23.71 2.77 20.48
C ASN A 84 -23.82 1.50 19.62
N LEU A 85 -23.03 1.38 18.54
CA LEU A 85 -22.99 0.17 17.72
C LEU A 85 -22.52 -1.05 18.51
N TYR A 86 -21.48 -0.89 19.34
CA TYR A 86 -21.00 -1.96 20.23
C TYR A 86 -22.04 -2.31 21.31
N LYS A 87 -22.67 -1.30 21.94
CA LYS A 87 -23.73 -1.52 22.94
C LYS A 87 -24.92 -2.29 22.36
N LYS A 88 -25.28 -2.01 21.11
CA LYS A 88 -26.33 -2.71 20.35
C LYS A 88 -25.88 -4.04 19.74
N LYS A 89 -24.65 -4.51 20.01
CA LYS A 89 -24.06 -5.75 19.50
C LYS A 89 -24.04 -5.86 17.97
N LEU A 90 -23.97 -4.74 17.26
CA LEU A 90 -23.87 -4.71 15.80
C LEU A 90 -22.40 -4.86 15.37
N ILE A 91 -22.05 -6.02 14.81
CA ILE A 91 -20.68 -6.36 14.38
C ILE A 91 -20.43 -5.83 12.95
N LEU A 92 -20.51 -4.51 12.77
CA LEU A 92 -20.24 -3.88 11.46
C LEU A 92 -18.81 -3.37 11.36
N ASN A 93 -18.13 -3.77 10.29
CA ASN A 93 -16.80 -3.29 9.98
C ASN A 93 -16.83 -1.84 9.47
N ARG A 94 -15.80 -1.06 9.81
CA ARG A 94 -15.64 0.34 9.37
C ARG A 94 -15.59 0.48 7.84
N LYS A 95 -15.09 -0.53 7.12
CA LYS A 95 -15.14 -0.59 5.66
C LYS A 95 -16.57 -0.53 5.14
N MET A 96 -17.46 -1.36 5.70
CA MET A 96 -18.87 -1.41 5.29
C MET A 96 -19.60 -0.13 5.66
N LEU A 97 -19.40 0.36 6.89
CA LEU A 97 -19.99 1.62 7.34
C LEU A 97 -19.58 2.80 6.44
N ALA A 98 -18.30 2.89 6.07
CA ALA A 98 -17.82 3.93 5.18
C ALA A 98 -18.35 3.80 3.74
N GLN A 99 -18.65 2.59 3.29
CA GLN A 99 -19.26 2.37 1.97
C GLN A 99 -20.72 2.81 1.97
N VAL A 100 -21.49 2.39 2.97
CA VAL A 100 -22.90 2.80 3.14
C VAL A 100 -23.00 4.32 3.26
N ALA A 101 -22.09 4.96 3.99
CA ALA A 101 -22.05 6.41 4.16
C ALA A 101 -21.73 7.23 2.90
N VAL A 102 -21.25 6.58 1.81
CA VAL A 102 -20.93 7.25 0.54
C VAL A 102 -21.93 6.87 -0.56
N SER A 103 -22.45 5.64 -0.51
CA SER A 103 -23.40 5.12 -1.51
C SER A 103 -24.85 5.56 -1.28
N ASN A 104 -25.18 6.01 -0.07
CA ASN A 104 -26.45 6.65 0.27
C ASN A 104 -26.25 8.15 0.49
#